data_AF-K2N014-F1
#
_entry.id   AF-K2N014-F1
#
_cell.length_a   1.000
_cell.length_b   1.000
_cell.length_c   1.000
_cell.angle_alpha   90.00
_cell.angle_beta   90.00
_cell.angle_gamma   90.00
#
_symmetry.space_group_name_H-M   'P 1'
#
loop_
_entity.id
_entity.type
_entity.pdbx_description
1 polymer ?
#
loop_
_entity_poly.entity_id
_entity_poly.type
_entity_poly.pdbx_seq_one_letter_code
_entity_poly.pdbx_strand_id
1 'polypeptide(L)'
;MYVCIYVTVYIYIYICVGFCIYLMVYLFIFICFFFFAQACGFPPSMGGDGQALSNKRKHLEESRAFVTAEQLRKGADKEVDVTQKEKERIAQRWAHCALSLEPLETPVVFDLCGRLYSKRAIVDELLERRHRPKCNKEGFDGGNCAVAKLSDVCEIKNVEEGERVCIRCPLSGFEASSGLHKFVGFWGCGHVVCVSSCSDSVKKQGEARDAASRAEPTTTSCFFCGEDSFQVPLILESEEDEVAQLKRLRPLQRLACKRKRLKN
;
A
#
# COMPACT_ATOMS: atom_id res chain seq x y z
N MET A 1 31.50 -38.52 14.70
CA MET A 1 30.21 -38.90 14.06
C MET A 1 29.02 -38.89 15.03
N TYR A 2 29.17 -39.28 16.31
CA TYR A 2 28.05 -39.28 17.29
C TYR A 2 27.46 -37.90 17.62
N VAL A 3 28.30 -36.85 17.65
CA VAL A 3 27.85 -35.48 18.00
C VAL A 3 26.94 -34.88 16.92
N CYS A 4 27.19 -35.14 15.64
CA CYS A 4 26.32 -34.67 14.55
C CYS A 4 24.93 -35.28 14.65
N ILE A 5 24.81 -36.59 14.90
CA ILE A 5 23.52 -37.28 14.97
C ILE A 5 22.67 -36.74 16.12
N TYR A 6 23.29 -36.44 17.26
CA TYR A 6 22.58 -35.92 18.43
C TYR A 6 21.97 -34.53 18.17
N VAL A 7 22.71 -33.66 17.47
CA VAL A 7 22.24 -32.30 17.14
C VAL A 7 21.09 -32.35 16.13
N THR A 8 21.16 -33.20 15.11
CA THR A 8 20.05 -33.31 14.13
C THR A 8 18.79 -33.87 14.75
N VAL A 9 18.90 -34.88 15.62
CA VAL A 9 17.74 -35.46 16.31
C VAL A 9 17.12 -34.43 17.26
N TYR A 10 17.93 -33.65 17.98
CA TYR A 10 17.44 -32.62 18.89
C TYR A 10 16.71 -31.49 18.14
N ILE A 11 17.25 -31.01 17.03
CA ILE A 11 16.60 -30.01 16.17
C ILE A 11 15.27 -30.55 15.63
N TYR A 12 15.24 -31.80 15.18
CA TYR A 12 14.02 -32.40 14.64
C TYR A 12 12.92 -32.54 15.70
N ILE A 13 13.28 -32.93 16.93
CA ILE A 13 12.35 -32.98 18.06
C ILE A 13 11.82 -31.59 18.39
N TYR A 14 12.68 -30.55 18.42
CA TYR A 14 12.24 -29.18 18.69
C TYR A 14 11.29 -28.64 17.61
N ILE A 15 11.57 -28.91 16.34
CA ILE A 15 10.69 -28.50 15.23
C ILE A 15 9.36 -29.24 15.31
N CYS A 16 9.36 -30.55 15.57
CA CYS A 16 8.13 -31.33 15.71
C CYS A 16 7.28 -30.86 16.90
N VAL A 17 7.89 -30.64 18.07
CA VAL A 17 7.18 -30.18 19.27
C VAL A 17 6.65 -28.75 19.07
N GLY A 18 7.46 -27.87 18.49
CA GLY A 18 7.06 -26.49 18.19
C GLY A 18 5.89 -26.43 17.18
N PHE A 19 5.95 -27.22 16.12
CA PHE A 19 4.88 -27.30 15.12
C PHE A 19 3.58 -27.87 15.73
N CYS A 20 3.70 -28.86 16.61
CA CYS A 20 2.53 -29.44 17.29
C CYS A 20 1.85 -28.44 18.23
N ILE A 21 2.63 -27.67 19.00
CA ILE A 21 2.11 -26.60 19.87
C ILE A 21 1.44 -25.50 19.05
N TYR A 22 2.07 -25.09 17.94
CA TYR A 22 1.51 -24.07 17.05
C TYR A 22 0.16 -24.50 16.47
N LEU A 23 0.05 -25.75 16.02
CA LEU A 23 -1.20 -26.30 15.49
C LEU A 23 -2.29 -26.39 16.57
N MET A 24 -1.94 -26.75 17.80
CA MET A 24 -2.87 -26.78 18.93
C MET A 24 -3.38 -25.38 19.30
N VAL A 25 -2.52 -24.36 19.30
CA VAL A 25 -2.92 -22.97 19.58
C VAL A 25 -3.84 -22.44 18.47
N TYR A 26 -3.51 -22.71 17.20
CA TYR A 26 -4.36 -22.31 16.08
C TYR A 26 -5.73 -22.98 16.11
N LEU A 27 -5.78 -24.28 16.41
CA LEU A 27 -7.04 -25.01 16.53
C LEU A 27 -7.89 -24.46 17.70
N PHE A 28 -7.25 -24.11 18.82
CA PHE A 28 -7.93 -23.51 19.96
C PHE A 28 -8.50 -22.13 19.64
N ILE A 29 -7.74 -21.25 18.98
CA ILE A 29 -8.20 -19.93 18.51
C ILE A 29 -9.39 -20.09 17.55
N PHE A 30 -9.32 -21.06 16.63
CA PHE A 30 -10.39 -21.31 15.66
C PHE A 30 -11.68 -21.79 16.33
N ILE A 31 -11.57 -22.69 17.31
CA ILE A 31 -12.72 -23.17 18.10
C ILE A 31 -13.33 -22.03 18.92
N CYS A 32 -12.52 -21.18 19.55
CA CYS A 32 -13.00 -20.01 20.30
C CYS A 32 -13.74 -19.01 19.40
N PHE A 33 -13.25 -18.78 18.18
CA PHE A 33 -13.91 -17.87 17.22
C PHE A 33 -15.26 -18.42 16.75
N PHE A 34 -15.34 -19.73 16.52
CA PHE A 34 -16.58 -20.41 16.13
C PHE A 34 -17.65 -20.35 17.23
N PHE A 35 -17.26 -20.56 18.49
CA PHE A 35 -18.18 -20.46 19.62
C PHE A 35 -18.65 -19.02 19.89
N PHE A 36 -17.78 -18.02 19.69
CA PHE A 36 -18.16 -16.62 19.86
C PHE A 36 -19.17 -16.16 18.80
N ALA A 37 -19.04 -16.64 17.56
CA ALA A 37 -19.97 -16.33 16.48
C ALA A 37 -21.39 -16.87 16.74
N GLN A 38 -21.53 -17.97 17.50
CA GLN A 38 -22.83 -18.59 17.79
C GLN A 38 -23.53 -17.99 19.02
N ALA A 39 -22.81 -17.26 19.87
CA ALA A 39 -23.36 -16.58 21.04
C ALA A 39 -23.99 -15.21 20.72
N CYS A 40 -23.64 -14.59 19.60
CA CYS A 40 -24.27 -13.34 19.13
C CYS A 40 -25.53 -13.63 18.30
N GLY A 41 -26.58 -14.08 18.97
CA GLY A 41 -27.91 -14.27 18.38
C GLY A 41 -28.52 -12.94 17.89
N PHE A 42 -28.75 -12.84 16.59
CA PHE A 42 -29.51 -11.76 15.95
C PHE A 42 -31.02 -12.01 16.17
N PRO A 43 -31.78 -11.11 16.80
CA PRO A 43 -33.22 -11.31 16.98
C PRO A 43 -34.00 -10.97 15.69
N PRO A 44 -35.05 -11.74 15.34
CA PRO A 44 -35.98 -11.34 14.29
C PRO A 44 -36.98 -10.29 14.81
N SER A 45 -37.05 -9.14 14.12
CA SER A 45 -37.99 -8.05 14.40
C SER A 45 -39.41 -8.44 13.95
N MET A 46 -40.38 -8.43 14.87
CA MET A 46 -41.81 -8.59 14.58
C MET A 46 -42.45 -7.23 14.27
N GLY A 47 -43.02 -7.09 13.08
CA GLY A 47 -43.80 -5.92 12.66
C GLY A 47 -45.28 -6.08 13.02
N GLY A 48 -45.88 -5.01 13.55
CA GLY A 48 -47.31 -4.88 13.86
C GLY A 48 -48.03 -3.98 12.84
N ASP A 49 -49.28 -4.35 12.54
CA ASP A 49 -50.17 -3.68 11.59
C ASP A 49 -50.90 -2.48 12.23
N GLY A 50 -51.16 -1.40 11.47
CA GLY A 50 -51.98 -0.30 11.99
C GLY A 50 -52.12 0.97 11.15
N GLN A 51 -52.78 0.84 9.99
CA GLN A 51 -53.69 1.84 9.36
C GLN A 51 -53.22 3.15 8.69
N ALA A 52 -53.97 3.45 7.62
CA ALA A 52 -54.21 4.72 6.92
C ALA A 52 -53.15 5.25 5.94
N LEU A 53 -53.32 4.93 4.65
CA LEU A 53 -53.58 5.94 3.60
C LEU A 53 -53.75 5.25 2.24
N SER A 54 -55.01 5.13 1.82
CA SER A 54 -55.40 4.74 0.48
C SER A 54 -55.18 5.94 -0.46
N ASN A 55 -53.99 6.07 -1.07
CA ASN A 55 -53.82 6.72 -2.39
C ASN A 55 -52.41 6.69 -3.03
N LYS A 56 -51.54 5.72 -2.70
CA LYS A 56 -50.21 5.60 -3.35
C LYS A 56 -49.88 4.23 -3.96
N ARG A 57 -50.87 3.36 -4.18
CA ARG A 57 -50.62 2.01 -4.75
C ARG A 57 -50.18 2.03 -6.21
N LYS A 58 -50.59 3.03 -7.01
CA LYS A 58 -50.16 3.12 -8.42
C LYS A 58 -48.70 3.52 -8.61
N HIS A 59 -48.09 4.25 -7.67
CA HIS A 59 -46.72 4.76 -7.84
C HIS A 59 -45.64 3.80 -7.28
N LEU A 60 -46.02 2.77 -6.53
CA LEU A 60 -45.12 1.74 -5.98
C LEU A 60 -45.14 0.43 -6.78
N GLU A 61 -46.11 0.24 -7.67
CA GLU A 61 -46.20 -0.92 -8.55
C GLU A 61 -45.26 -0.77 -9.76
N GLU A 62 -45.04 0.45 -10.26
CA GLU A 62 -44.07 0.74 -11.32
C GLU A 62 -42.61 0.69 -10.85
N SER A 63 -42.34 0.79 -9.54
CA SER A 63 -40.98 0.68 -8.97
C SER A 63 -40.69 -0.69 -8.33
N ARG A 64 -41.60 -1.66 -8.43
CA ARG A 64 -41.39 -3.02 -7.90
C ARG A 64 -40.65 -3.91 -8.91
N ALA A 65 -39.46 -3.46 -9.33
CA ALA A 65 -38.39 -4.40 -9.58
C ALA A 65 -37.98 -4.94 -8.21
N PHE A 66 -38.64 -6.01 -7.75
CA PHE A 66 -38.14 -6.77 -6.63
C PHE A 66 -36.77 -7.33 -7.03
N VAL A 67 -35.71 -6.64 -6.61
CA VAL A 67 -34.39 -7.23 -6.56
C VAL A 67 -34.51 -8.43 -5.62
N THR A 68 -34.46 -9.63 -6.19
CA THR A 68 -34.54 -10.87 -5.41
C THR A 68 -33.37 -10.93 -4.43
N ALA A 69 -33.54 -11.60 -3.28
CA ALA A 69 -32.45 -11.81 -2.32
C ALA A 69 -31.20 -12.44 -2.97
N GLU A 70 -31.39 -13.18 -4.07
CA GLU A 70 -30.35 -13.71 -4.95
C GLU A 70 -29.49 -12.61 -5.64
N GLN A 71 -30.10 -11.51 -6.06
CA GLN A 71 -29.44 -10.39 -6.72
C GLN A 71 -28.68 -9.49 -5.73
N LEU A 72 -29.17 -9.35 -4.49
CA LEU A 72 -28.44 -8.68 -3.41
C LEU A 72 -27.22 -9.48 -2.93
N ARG A 73 -27.31 -10.83 -2.89
CA ARG A 73 -26.16 -11.69 -2.57
C ARG A 73 -25.09 -11.65 -3.67
N LYS A 74 -25.48 -11.64 -4.95
CA LYS A 74 -24.52 -11.52 -6.08
C LYS A 74 -23.89 -10.13 -6.25
N GLY A 75 -24.47 -9.07 -5.66
CA GLY A 75 -23.93 -7.71 -5.68
C GLY A 75 -22.90 -7.45 -4.57
N ALA A 76 -23.20 -7.89 -3.34
CA ALA A 76 -22.33 -7.70 -2.19
C ALA A 76 -21.02 -8.52 -2.28
N ASP A 77 -21.08 -9.74 -2.82
CA ASP A 77 -19.90 -10.60 -2.93
C ASP A 77 -18.89 -10.07 -3.98
N LYS A 78 -19.35 -9.36 -5.02
CA LYS A 78 -18.46 -8.79 -6.05
C LYS A 78 -17.79 -7.49 -5.61
N GLU A 79 -18.50 -6.63 -4.88
CA GLU A 79 -17.96 -5.34 -4.44
C GLU A 79 -16.99 -5.50 -3.26
N VAL A 80 -17.25 -6.44 -2.35
CA VAL A 80 -16.36 -6.76 -1.23
C VAL A 80 -15.09 -7.49 -1.71
N ASP A 81 -15.21 -8.43 -2.65
CA ASP A 81 -14.07 -9.16 -3.24
C ASP A 81 -13.11 -8.25 -4.03
N VAL A 82 -13.62 -7.32 -4.85
CA VAL A 82 -12.79 -6.37 -5.60
C VAL A 82 -12.04 -5.43 -4.65
N THR A 83 -12.71 -4.95 -3.60
CA THR A 83 -12.09 -4.04 -2.62
C THR A 83 -11.02 -4.75 -1.79
N GLN A 84 -11.21 -6.04 -1.49
CA GLN A 84 -10.22 -6.84 -0.75
C GLN A 84 -8.98 -7.14 -1.61
N LYS A 85 -9.17 -7.53 -2.87
CA LYS A 85 -8.07 -7.75 -3.82
C LYS A 85 -7.23 -6.51 -4.06
N GLU A 86 -7.85 -5.33 -4.10
CA GLU A 86 -7.12 -4.08 -4.26
C GLU A 86 -6.25 -3.77 -3.03
N LYS A 87 -6.80 -3.94 -1.82
CA LYS A 87 -6.04 -3.77 -0.58
C LYS A 87 -4.85 -4.72 -0.52
N GLU A 88 -5.04 -5.97 -0.91
CA GLU A 88 -3.97 -6.96 -0.99
C GLU A 88 -2.89 -6.53 -2.00
N ARG A 89 -3.27 -6.04 -3.19
CA ARG A 89 -2.30 -5.52 -4.18
C ARG A 89 -1.49 -4.35 -3.64
N ILE A 90 -2.13 -3.39 -2.98
CA ILE A 90 -1.46 -2.25 -2.35
C ILE A 90 -0.50 -2.75 -1.26
N ALA A 91 -0.95 -3.65 -0.39
CA ALA A 91 -0.12 -4.26 0.65
C ALA A 91 1.12 -4.96 0.06
N GLN A 92 0.97 -5.70 -1.04
CA GLN A 92 2.09 -6.34 -1.72
C GLN A 92 3.11 -5.32 -2.24
N ARG A 93 2.66 -4.18 -2.80
CA ARG A 93 3.53 -3.10 -3.28
C ARG A 93 4.27 -2.38 -2.15
N TRP A 94 3.72 -2.37 -0.94
CA TRP A 94 4.39 -1.88 0.27
C TRP A 94 5.41 -2.84 0.86
N ALA A 95 5.31 -4.13 0.52
CA ALA A 95 6.16 -5.19 1.05
C ALA A 95 7.26 -5.66 0.06
N HIS A 96 7.10 -5.42 -1.24
CA HIS A 96 8.00 -5.92 -2.28
C HIS A 96 8.63 -4.79 -3.10
N CYS A 97 9.87 -5.02 -3.52
CA CYS A 97 10.62 -4.14 -4.38
C CYS A 97 10.02 -4.14 -5.79
N ALA A 98 9.73 -2.97 -6.36
CA ALA A 98 9.16 -2.88 -7.70
C ALA A 98 10.14 -3.22 -8.84
N LEU A 99 11.43 -3.42 -8.55
CA LEU A 99 12.44 -3.88 -9.51
C LEU A 99 12.66 -5.39 -9.44
N SER A 100 13.08 -5.89 -8.27
CA SER A 100 13.42 -7.31 -8.09
C SER A 100 12.22 -8.20 -7.81
N LEU A 101 11.07 -7.62 -7.43
CA LEU A 101 9.88 -8.33 -6.93
C LEU A 101 10.14 -9.17 -5.66
N GLU A 102 11.31 -8.99 -5.04
CA GLU A 102 11.68 -9.60 -3.76
C GLU A 102 11.15 -8.75 -2.60
N PRO A 103 11.06 -9.31 -1.38
CA PRO A 103 10.75 -8.56 -0.18
C PRO A 103 11.65 -7.33 -0.04
N LEU A 104 11.08 -6.21 0.40
CA LEU A 104 11.84 -4.98 0.62
C LEU A 104 12.88 -5.18 1.72
N GLU A 105 14.07 -4.63 1.48
CA GLU A 105 15.20 -4.65 2.42
C GLU A 105 15.60 -3.23 2.79
N THR A 106 16.10 -3.04 4.02
CA THR A 106 16.66 -1.75 4.43
C THR A 106 18.03 -1.53 3.81
N PRO A 107 18.35 -0.31 3.34
CA PRO A 107 17.50 0.89 3.32
C PRO A 107 16.50 0.89 2.15
N VAL A 108 15.27 1.29 2.45
CA VAL A 108 14.18 1.42 1.47
C VAL A 108 14.21 2.81 0.84
N VAL A 109 13.97 2.87 -0.46
CA VAL A 109 13.89 4.13 -1.20
C VAL A 109 12.63 4.19 -2.05
N PHE A 110 12.18 5.41 -2.36
CA PHE A 110 11.08 5.66 -3.27
C PHE A 110 11.50 6.59 -4.41
N ASP A 111 10.82 6.49 -5.55
CA ASP A 111 11.03 7.35 -6.71
C ASP A 111 9.93 8.43 -6.85
N LEU A 112 10.01 9.23 -7.91
CA LEU A 112 8.98 10.23 -8.20
C LEU A 112 7.66 9.63 -8.70
N CYS A 113 7.65 8.40 -9.21
CA CYS A 113 6.42 7.69 -9.59
C CYS A 113 5.68 7.17 -8.34
N GLY A 114 6.33 7.16 -7.18
CA GLY A 114 5.76 6.65 -5.94
C GLY A 114 5.95 5.15 -5.75
N ARG A 115 6.85 4.53 -6.51
CA ARG A 115 7.22 3.11 -6.37
C ARG A 115 8.31 2.94 -5.32
N LEU A 116 8.33 1.78 -4.66
CA LEU A 116 9.27 1.44 -3.61
C LEU A 116 10.32 0.44 -4.10
N TYR A 117 11.55 0.63 -3.63
CA TYR A 117 12.69 -0.16 -4.04
C TYR A 117 13.64 -0.41 -2.87
N SER A 118 14.28 -1.57 -2.87
CA SER A 118 15.46 -1.80 -2.05
C SER A 118 16.65 -1.05 -2.67
N LYS A 119 17.43 -0.31 -1.88
CA LYS A 119 18.57 0.45 -2.41
C LYS A 119 19.59 -0.45 -3.14
N ARG A 120 19.79 -1.67 -2.64
CA ARG A 120 20.67 -2.69 -3.25
C ARG A 120 20.24 -3.01 -4.67
N ALA A 121 18.96 -3.36 -4.86
CA ALA A 121 18.40 -3.69 -6.17
C ALA A 121 18.58 -2.57 -7.21
N ILE A 122 18.46 -1.29 -6.81
CA ILE A 122 18.72 -0.16 -7.72
C ILE A 122 20.20 -0.08 -8.10
N VAL A 123 21.10 -0.25 -7.14
CA VAL A 123 22.54 -0.19 -7.40
C VAL A 123 22.94 -1.29 -8.37
N ASP A 124 22.48 -2.51 -8.13
CA ASP A 124 22.78 -3.68 -8.96
C ASP A 124 22.26 -3.46 -10.40
N GLU A 125 21.00 -3.02 -10.55
CA GLU A 125 20.40 -2.69 -11.84
C GLU A 125 21.17 -1.59 -12.59
N LEU A 126 21.61 -0.53 -11.89
CA LEU A 126 22.39 0.55 -12.50
C LEU A 126 23.79 0.10 -12.95
N LEU A 127 24.39 -0.85 -12.24
CA LEU A 127 25.66 -1.46 -12.62
C LEU A 127 25.48 -2.37 -13.85
N GLU A 128 24.48 -3.24 -13.83
CA GLU A 128 24.18 -4.13 -14.96
C GLU A 128 23.90 -3.34 -16.25
N ARG A 129 23.11 -2.27 -16.16
CA ARG A 129 22.85 -1.35 -17.29
C ARG A 129 24.13 -0.71 -17.85
N ARG A 130 25.10 -0.40 -17.00
CA ARG A 130 26.39 0.16 -17.44
C ARG A 130 27.24 -0.89 -18.16
N HIS A 131 27.18 -2.14 -17.73
CA HIS A 131 27.96 -3.24 -18.30
C HIS A 131 27.31 -3.88 -19.54
N ARG A 132 26.00 -3.67 -19.76
CA ARG A 132 25.31 -4.13 -20.97
C ARG A 132 25.81 -3.39 -22.21
N PRO A 133 26.38 -4.07 -23.23
CA PRO A 133 26.81 -3.42 -24.47
C PRO A 133 25.58 -2.81 -25.17
N LYS A 134 25.74 -1.60 -25.74
CA LYS A 134 24.70 -0.79 -26.42
C LYS A 134 24.09 -1.43 -27.68
N CYS A 135 24.25 -2.74 -27.90
CA CYS A 135 23.57 -3.45 -28.97
C CYS A 135 22.15 -3.80 -28.48
N ASN A 136 21.15 -3.30 -29.20
CA ASN A 136 19.71 -3.45 -28.96
C ASN A 136 19.13 -2.34 -28.07
N LYS A 137 18.99 -1.14 -28.65
CA LYS A 137 18.04 -0.11 -28.19
C LYS A 137 16.59 -0.40 -28.61
N GLU A 138 16.32 -1.57 -29.17
CA GLU A 138 15.03 -1.98 -29.68
C GLU A 138 14.68 -3.32 -29.03
N GLY A 139 13.72 -3.33 -28.10
CA GLY A 139 13.09 -4.57 -27.64
C GLY A 139 13.31 -5.02 -26.20
N PHE A 140 13.89 -4.21 -25.31
CA PHE A 140 13.76 -4.45 -23.85
C PHE A 140 13.16 -3.21 -23.17
N ASP A 141 11.90 -2.95 -23.50
CA ASP A 141 10.96 -2.17 -22.69
C ASP A 141 10.54 -3.02 -21.47
N GLY A 142 11.54 -3.47 -20.71
CA GLY A 142 11.35 -4.24 -19.49
C GLY A 142 11.04 -3.27 -18.35
N GLY A 143 9.79 -2.82 -18.28
CA GLY A 143 9.22 -2.17 -17.10
C GLY A 143 9.85 -0.82 -16.74
N ASN A 144 9.79 0.15 -17.67
CA ASN A 144 9.78 1.60 -17.44
C ASN A 144 10.36 2.10 -16.10
N CYS A 145 11.62 1.77 -15.82
CA CYS A 145 12.26 2.15 -14.57
C CYS A 145 12.67 3.62 -14.68
N ALA A 146 11.88 4.52 -14.10
CA ALA A 146 12.12 5.97 -14.14
C ALA A 146 13.43 6.41 -13.45
N VAL A 147 14.12 5.48 -12.79
CA VAL A 147 15.37 5.67 -12.07
C VAL A 147 16.57 5.46 -13.02
N ALA A 148 17.21 6.56 -13.41
CA ALA A 148 18.43 6.53 -14.22
C ALA A 148 19.70 6.76 -13.40
N LYS A 149 19.56 7.35 -12.20
CA LYS A 149 20.64 7.72 -11.30
C LYS A 149 20.20 7.53 -9.86
N LEU A 150 21.16 7.33 -8.95
CA LEU A 150 20.89 7.30 -7.50
C LEU A 150 20.30 8.61 -6.95
N SER A 151 20.45 9.73 -7.67
CA SER A 151 19.80 11.00 -7.31
C SER A 151 18.30 11.04 -7.64
N ASP A 152 17.82 10.08 -8.44
CA ASP A 152 16.42 10.01 -8.86
C ASP A 152 15.52 9.29 -7.84
N VAL A 153 16.10 8.84 -6.70
CA VAL A 153 15.40 8.17 -5.59
C VAL A 153 15.65 8.90 -4.27
N CYS A 154 14.74 8.72 -3.31
CA CYS A 154 14.80 9.29 -1.97
C CYS A 154 14.72 8.17 -0.93
N GLU A 155 15.61 8.18 0.07
CA GLU A 155 15.63 7.19 1.14
C GLU A 155 14.55 7.47 2.18
N ILE A 156 13.84 6.43 2.60
CA ILE A 156 12.79 6.53 3.62
C ILE A 156 13.44 6.45 5.00
N LYS A 157 13.13 7.42 5.87
CA LYS A 157 13.64 7.44 7.24
C LYS A 157 12.75 6.71 8.25
N ASN A 158 11.45 6.58 7.94
CA ASN A 158 10.45 6.02 8.84
C ASN A 158 10.29 4.52 8.64
N VAL A 159 11.43 3.82 8.57
CA VAL A 159 11.46 2.36 8.43
C VAL A 159 11.78 1.78 9.79
N GLU A 160 10.88 0.95 10.30
CA GLU A 160 11.14 0.14 11.49
C GLU A 160 11.86 -1.14 11.05
N GLU A 161 13.06 -1.36 11.61
CA GLU A 161 13.82 -2.59 11.39
C GLU A 161 13.25 -3.71 12.27
N GLY A 162 12.61 -4.68 11.63
CA GLY A 162 12.10 -5.91 12.24
C GLY A 162 12.36 -7.12 11.34
N GLU A 163 11.66 -8.23 11.59
CA GLU A 163 11.71 -9.42 10.71
C GLU A 163 11.27 -9.09 9.27
N ARG A 164 10.40 -8.09 9.13
CA ARG A 164 10.00 -7.51 7.84
C ARG A 164 10.13 -6.00 7.92
N VAL A 165 10.46 -5.41 6.78
CA VAL A 165 10.45 -3.95 6.61
C VAL A 165 9.04 -3.43 6.83
N CYS A 166 8.89 -2.56 7.82
CA CYS A 166 7.62 -1.95 8.18
C CYS A 166 7.76 -0.43 8.08
N ILE A 167 6.94 0.20 7.24
CA ILE A 167 6.87 1.66 7.12
C ILE A 167 5.67 2.14 7.93
N ARG A 168 5.93 2.90 8.98
CA ARG A 168 4.90 3.43 9.88
C ARG A 168 4.83 4.95 9.79
N CYS A 169 3.62 5.49 9.69
CA CYS A 169 3.40 6.92 9.79
C CYS A 169 3.72 7.40 11.23
N PRO A 170 4.63 8.37 11.41
CA PRO A 170 5.01 8.84 12.74
C PRO A 170 3.92 9.70 13.41
N LEU A 171 2.91 10.17 12.66
CA LEU A 171 1.84 11.02 13.17
C LEU A 171 0.62 10.20 13.64
N SER A 172 0.24 9.17 12.90
CA SER A 172 -0.93 8.32 13.22
C SER A 172 -0.59 6.95 13.78
N GLY A 173 0.65 6.48 13.60
CA GLY A 173 1.01 5.09 13.87
C GLY A 173 0.46 4.09 12.84
N PHE A 174 -0.19 4.55 11.76
CA PHE A 174 -0.69 3.64 10.73
C PHE A 174 0.44 2.97 9.97
N GLU A 175 0.28 1.68 9.78
CA GLU A 175 1.21 0.84 9.03
C GLU A 175 0.86 0.86 7.54
N ALA A 176 1.86 1.11 6.68
CA ALA A 176 1.63 1.19 5.26
C ALA A 176 1.34 -0.17 4.60
N SER A 177 1.85 -1.26 5.19
CA SER A 177 1.58 -2.64 4.76
C SER A 177 0.11 -3.04 4.88
N SER A 178 -0.70 -2.33 5.68
CA SER A 178 -2.13 -2.60 5.83
C SER A 178 -2.91 -2.34 4.53
N GLY A 179 -2.39 -1.51 3.62
CA GLY A 179 -3.05 -1.17 2.36
C GLY A 179 -4.38 -0.41 2.51
N LEU A 180 -4.73 -0.01 3.74
CA LEU A 180 -6.00 0.68 4.04
C LEU A 180 -5.91 2.19 3.81
N HIS A 181 -4.73 2.76 4.02
CA HIS A 181 -4.52 4.20 3.99
C HIS A 181 -3.57 4.62 2.86
N LYS A 182 -3.79 5.83 2.33
CA LYS A 182 -2.89 6.45 1.35
C LYS A 182 -1.78 7.18 2.09
N PHE A 183 -0.55 7.09 1.57
CA PHE A 183 0.62 7.71 2.16
C PHE A 183 1.31 8.64 1.17
N VAL A 184 1.96 9.67 1.71
CA VAL A 184 2.79 10.62 0.96
C VAL A 184 4.20 10.65 1.55
N GLY A 185 5.20 10.60 0.68
CA GLY A 185 6.60 10.78 1.02
C GLY A 185 7.05 12.22 0.80
N PHE A 186 7.86 12.76 1.71
CA PHE A 186 8.48 14.08 1.56
C PHE A 186 9.88 13.95 0.96
N TRP A 187 10.12 14.52 -0.22
CA TRP A 187 11.38 14.34 -0.95
C TRP A 187 12.61 14.96 -0.27
N GLY A 188 12.43 16.03 0.51
CA GLY A 188 13.54 16.72 1.16
C GLY A 188 14.14 15.88 2.28
N CYS A 189 13.26 15.41 3.16
CA CYS A 189 13.61 14.78 4.42
C CYS A 189 13.50 13.25 4.42
N GLY A 190 12.71 12.64 3.52
CA GLY A 190 12.51 11.18 3.46
C GLY A 190 11.45 10.63 4.43
N HIS A 191 10.66 11.48 5.09
CA HIS A 191 9.58 11.01 5.96
C HIS A 191 8.36 10.61 5.14
N VAL A 192 7.74 9.49 5.51
CA VAL A 192 6.47 9.01 4.95
C VAL A 192 5.38 9.22 5.98
N VAL A 193 4.28 9.84 5.57
CA VAL A 193 3.14 10.16 6.44
C VAL A 193 1.83 9.75 5.78
N CYS A 194 0.84 9.45 6.61
CA CYS A 194 -0.50 9.13 6.15
C CYS A 194 -1.25 10.41 5.72
N VAL A 195 -1.93 10.36 4.58
CA VAL A 195 -2.71 11.49 4.05
C VAL A 195 -3.82 11.92 5.00
N SER A 196 -4.49 10.97 5.66
CA SER A 196 -5.57 11.28 6.62
C SER A 196 -5.09 12.03 7.85
N SER A 197 -3.79 11.96 8.16
CA SER A 197 -3.15 12.66 9.27
C SER A 197 -2.58 14.02 8.88
N CYS A 198 -2.63 14.36 7.59
CA CYS A 198 -2.19 15.66 7.08
C CYS A 198 -3.36 16.65 7.04
N SER A 199 -3.05 17.95 7.16
CA SER A 199 -4.06 19.02 7.04
C SER A 199 -4.70 19.05 5.64
N ASP A 200 -5.83 19.76 5.52
CA ASP A 200 -6.73 19.76 4.35
C ASP A 200 -6.08 20.04 2.99
N SER A 201 -4.87 20.60 2.97
CA SER A 201 -4.05 20.82 1.76
C SER A 201 -3.74 19.52 0.99
N VAL A 202 -3.61 18.38 1.69
CA VAL A 202 -3.25 17.08 1.09
C VAL A 202 -4.49 16.31 0.62
N LYS A 203 -5.64 16.50 1.27
CA LYS A 203 -6.90 15.81 0.94
C LYS A 203 -7.34 16.08 -0.51
N LYS A 204 -7.10 17.29 -1.02
CA LYS A 204 -7.40 17.67 -2.41
C LYS A 204 -6.64 16.86 -3.48
N GLN A 205 -5.52 16.21 -3.13
CA GLN A 205 -4.76 15.38 -4.08
C GLN A 205 -5.21 13.91 -4.09
N GLY A 206 -5.92 13.44 -3.04
CA GLY A 206 -6.36 12.05 -2.90
C GLY A 206 -7.78 11.75 -3.39
N GLU A 207 -8.62 12.79 -3.54
CA GLU A 207 -10.05 12.69 -3.91
C GLU A 207 -10.40 13.32 -5.27
N ALA A 208 -9.44 13.85 -6.01
CA ALA A 208 -9.69 14.49 -7.31
C ALA A 208 -9.78 13.47 -8.45
N ARG A 209 -10.91 12.75 -8.55
CA ARG A 209 -11.32 12.12 -9.81
C ARG A 209 -11.77 13.13 -10.88
N ASP A 210 -11.97 14.40 -10.52
CA ASP A 210 -12.44 15.45 -11.44
C ASP A 210 -11.69 16.78 -11.26
N ALA A 211 -10.36 16.83 -11.44
CA ALA A 211 -9.62 18.07 -11.72
C ALA A 211 -8.16 17.80 -12.12
N ALA A 212 -7.93 16.93 -13.10
CA ALA A 212 -6.61 16.76 -13.72
C ALA A 212 -6.28 17.93 -14.67
N SER A 213 -6.15 19.15 -14.14
CA SER A 213 -5.32 20.20 -14.74
C SER A 213 -5.13 21.36 -13.75
N ARG A 214 -3.88 21.82 -13.57
CA ARG A 214 -3.45 23.07 -12.90
C ARG A 214 -3.15 23.12 -11.40
N ALA A 215 -3.23 22.03 -10.62
CA ALA A 215 -2.63 22.07 -9.29
C ALA A 215 -1.10 21.98 -9.43
N GLU A 216 -0.42 23.13 -9.48
CA GLU A 216 1.04 23.18 -9.41
C GLU A 216 1.51 22.51 -8.11
N PRO A 217 2.56 21.67 -8.17
CA PRO A 217 3.10 21.04 -6.97
C PRO A 217 3.76 22.12 -6.12
N THR A 218 3.07 22.55 -5.07
CA THR A 218 3.58 23.55 -4.14
C THR A 218 4.53 22.90 -3.12
N THR A 219 5.60 23.62 -2.78
CA THR A 219 6.45 23.25 -1.65
C THR A 219 5.65 23.36 -0.36
N THR A 220 5.66 22.32 0.45
CA THR A 220 4.99 22.22 1.75
C THR A 220 6.00 21.73 2.78
N SER A 221 5.91 22.23 4.01
CA SER A 221 6.74 21.75 5.11
C SER A 221 6.36 20.33 5.52
N CYS A 222 7.36 19.54 5.91
CA CYS A 222 7.12 18.21 6.46
C CYS A 222 6.41 18.32 7.81
N PHE A 223 5.26 17.64 7.95
CA PHE A 223 4.48 17.67 9.19
C PHE A 223 5.17 17.01 10.40
N PHE A 224 6.21 16.21 10.16
CA PHE A 224 6.97 15.56 11.21
C PHE A 224 8.22 16.35 11.62
N CYS A 225 9.06 16.78 10.66
CA CYS A 225 10.33 17.45 10.96
C CYS A 225 10.40 18.94 10.59
N GLY A 226 9.36 19.50 9.96
CA GLY A 226 9.31 20.90 9.54
C GLY A 226 10.11 21.26 8.27
N GLU A 227 10.81 20.30 7.64
CA GLU A 227 11.63 20.59 6.46
C GLU A 227 10.79 20.86 5.20
N ASP A 228 11.02 21.99 4.54
CA ASP A 228 10.35 22.38 3.30
C ASP A 228 10.72 21.46 2.14
N SER A 229 9.72 20.77 1.59
CA SER A 229 9.91 19.93 0.41
C SER A 229 8.62 19.77 -0.37
N PHE A 230 8.64 18.95 -1.42
CA PHE A 230 7.43 18.59 -2.14
C PHE A 230 7.00 17.17 -1.75
N GLN A 231 5.70 16.96 -1.81
CA GLN A 231 5.07 15.69 -1.46
C GLN A 231 5.01 14.79 -2.70
N VAL A 232 5.23 13.51 -2.48
CA VAL A 232 5.15 12.45 -3.48
C VAL A 232 4.15 11.41 -2.97
N PRO A 233 2.94 11.36 -3.54
CA PRO A 233 2.03 10.24 -3.32
C PRO A 233 2.71 8.91 -3.66
N LEU A 234 2.61 7.94 -2.75
CA LEU A 234 3.22 6.62 -2.88
C LEU A 234 2.17 5.57 -3.22
N ILE A 235 2.57 4.57 -4.02
CA ILE A 235 1.74 3.44 -4.46
C ILE A 235 0.47 3.93 -5.18
N LEU A 236 0.65 4.46 -6.40
CA LEU A 236 -0.45 4.87 -7.27
C LEU A 236 -1.12 3.64 -7.92
N GLU A 237 -2.42 3.73 -8.16
CA GLU A 237 -3.22 2.61 -8.70
C GLU A 237 -2.93 2.38 -10.19
N SER A 238 -2.76 3.46 -10.97
CA SER A 238 -2.57 3.41 -12.43
C SER A 238 -1.19 3.89 -12.88
N GLU A 239 -0.68 3.29 -13.97
CA GLU A 239 0.58 3.73 -14.59
C GLU A 239 0.47 5.12 -15.23
N GLU A 240 -0.73 5.51 -15.68
CA GLU A 240 -0.98 6.85 -16.22
C GLU A 240 -0.77 7.93 -15.16
N ASP A 241 -1.26 7.68 -13.94
CA ASP A 241 -1.06 8.57 -12.79
C ASP A 241 0.43 8.65 -12.40
N GLU A 242 1.15 7.53 -12.45
CA GLU A 242 2.60 7.52 -12.20
C GLU A 242 3.36 8.38 -13.21
N VAL A 243 3.04 8.26 -14.50
CA VAL A 243 3.65 9.07 -15.57
C VAL A 243 3.28 10.54 -15.42
N ALA A 244 2.02 10.85 -15.08
CA ALA A 244 1.56 12.21 -14.84
C ALA A 244 2.26 12.84 -13.63
N GLN A 245 2.37 12.09 -12.53
CA GLN A 245 3.07 12.49 -11.32
C GLN A 245 4.56 12.74 -11.60
N LEU A 246 5.24 11.84 -12.30
CA LEU A 246 6.64 11.99 -12.70
C LEU A 246 6.85 13.28 -13.48
N LYS A 247 6.01 13.53 -14.50
CA LYS A 247 6.08 14.77 -15.31
C LYS A 247 5.91 16.02 -14.44
N ARG A 248 4.98 15.99 -13.49
CA ARG A 248 4.70 17.10 -12.55
C ARG A 248 5.85 17.36 -11.58
N LEU A 249 6.46 16.30 -11.02
CA LEU A 249 7.46 16.42 -9.94
C LEU A 249 8.91 16.54 -10.44
N ARG A 250 9.21 16.12 -11.68
CA ARG A 250 10.58 16.16 -12.22
C ARG A 250 11.22 17.57 -12.19
N PRO A 251 10.51 18.67 -12.52
CA PRO A 251 11.08 20.01 -12.41
C PRO A 251 11.49 20.36 -10.97
N LEU A 252 10.67 19.99 -9.98
CA LEU A 252 10.95 20.25 -8.56
C LEU A 252 12.14 19.45 -8.05
N GLN A 253 12.25 18.18 -8.44
CA GLN A 253 13.41 17.35 -8.11
C GLN A 253 14.71 17.98 -8.65
N ARG A 254 14.70 18.46 -9.90
CA ARG A 254 15.88 19.13 -10.50
C ARG A 254 16.26 20.38 -9.71
N LEU A 255 15.29 21.18 -9.31
CA LEU A 255 15.52 22.37 -8.47
C LEU A 255 16.07 21.98 -7.08
N ALA A 256 15.52 20.94 -6.45
CA ALA A 256 15.98 20.44 -5.17
C ALA A 256 17.43 19.91 -5.24
N CYS A 257 17.77 19.13 -6.26
CA CYS A 257 19.14 18.67 -6.50
C CYS A 257 20.10 19.83 -6.74
N LYS A 258 19.69 20.86 -7.50
CA LYS A 258 20.51 22.07 -7.70
C LYS A 258 20.78 22.80 -6.39
N ARG A 259 19.76 22.97 -5.53
CA ARG A 259 19.92 23.59 -4.20
C ARG A 259 20.85 22.78 -3.30
N LYS A 260 20.73 21.44 -3.27
CA LYS A 260 21.63 20.58 -2.47
C LYS A 260 23.09 20.71 -2.91
N ARG A 261 23.35 20.80 -4.22
CA ARG A 261 24.71 21.00 -4.75
C ARG A 261 25.33 22.37 -4.42
N LEU A 262 24.52 23.38 -4.14
CA LEU A 262 25.02 24.72 -3.78
C LEU A 262 25.36 24.83 -2.29
N LYS A 263 24.87 23.90 -1.46
CA LYS A 263 25.11 23.88 -0.01
C LYS A 263 26.32 23.02 0.38
N ASN A 264 26.79 22.16 -0.53
CA ASN A 264 27.96 21.29 -0.36
C ASN A 264 29.14 21.88 -1.14
#